data_AF-A0A5Q8CB88-F1
#
_entry.id   AF-A0A5Q8CB88-F1
#
_cell.length_a   1.000
_cell.length_b   1.000
_cell.length_c   1.000
_cell.angle_alpha   90.00
_cell.angle_beta   90.00
_cell.angle_gamma   90.00
#
_symmetry.space_group_name_H-M   'P 1'
#
loop_
_entity.id
_entity.type
_entity.pdbx_description
1 polymer ?
#
loop_
_entity_poly.entity_id
_entity_poly.type
_entity_poly.pdbx_seq_one_letter_code
_entity_poly.pdbx_strand_id
1 'polypeptide(L)' 'MRRLLLLMAIAGLAACSEQAERTYTVEELVADEALLSGVIAKCRNNPGEFSDTTNCRNAEAADGKMRLDRMRRSSGG' A
#
# COMPACT_ATOMS: atom_id res chain seq x y z
N MET A 1 -41.90 8.23 1.37
CA MET A 1 -41.60 7.22 0.32
C MET A 1 -40.47 7.68 -0.61
N ARG A 2 -40.68 8.66 -1.51
CA ARG A 2 -39.69 9.07 -2.53
C ARG A 2 -38.35 9.58 -1.98
N ARG A 3 -38.36 10.34 -0.87
CA ARG A 3 -37.13 10.79 -0.19
C ARG A 3 -36.35 9.66 0.47
N LEU A 4 -37.05 8.64 0.99
CA LEU A 4 -36.43 7.47 1.61
C LEU A 4 -35.70 6.63 0.56
N LEU A 5 -36.31 6.47 -0.61
CA LEU A 5 -35.73 5.77 -1.75
C LEU A 5 -34.47 6.46 -2.29
N LEU A 6 -34.48 7.81 -2.34
CA LEU A 6 -33.29 8.59 -2.74
C LEU A 6 -32.14 8.44 -1.74
N LEU A 7 -32.42 8.44 -0.43
CA LEU A 7 -31.41 8.24 0.60
C LEU A 7 -30.79 6.83 0.55
N MET A 8 -31.62 5.80 0.33
CA MET A 8 -31.16 4.41 0.11
C MET A 8 -30.27 4.29 -1.13
N ALA A 9 -30.64 4.96 -2.23
CA ALA A 9 -29.84 4.94 -3.47
C ALA A 9 -28.47 5.59 -3.28
N ILE A 10 -28.40 6.72 -2.56
CA ILE A 10 -27.13 7.41 -2.28
C ILE A 10 -26.24 6.58 -1.33
N ALA A 11 -26.83 5.93 -0.32
CA ALA A 11 -26.10 5.05 0.59
C ALA A 11 -25.51 3.81 -0.13
N GLY A 12 -26.24 3.24 -1.09
CA GLY A 12 -25.75 2.12 -1.91
C GLY A 12 -24.57 2.52 -2.82
N LEU A 13 -24.58 3.74 -3.37
CA LEU A 13 -23.50 4.25 -4.20
C LEU A 13 -22.18 4.46 -3.42
N ALA A 14 -22.26 4.88 -2.16
CA ALA A 14 -21.07 5.03 -1.30
C ALA A 14 -20.43 3.68 -0.92
N ALA A 15 -21.22 2.60 -0.88
CA ALA A 15 -20.72 1.25 -0.57
C ALA A 15 -19.95 0.59 -1.72
N CYS A 16 -20.13 1.07 -2.96
CA CYS A 16 -19.35 0.61 -4.12
C CYS A 16 -18.07 1.41 -4.37
N SER A 17 -17.80 2.44 -3.57
CA SER A 17 -16.50 3.10 -3.57
C SER A 17 -15.53 2.22 -2.81
N GLU A 18 -14.56 1.61 -3.51
CA GLU A 18 -13.43 0.98 -2.84
C GLU A 18 -12.81 2.00 -1.89
N GLN A 19 -12.65 1.58 -0.63
CA GLN A 19 -12.05 2.42 0.38
C GLN A 19 -10.60 2.62 -0.02
N ALA A 20 -10.23 3.86 -0.39
CA ALA A 20 -8.88 4.17 -0.84
C ALA A 20 -7.88 3.67 0.23
N GLU A 21 -7.09 2.66 -0.12
CA GLU A 21 -6.09 2.11 0.79
C GLU A 21 -5.14 3.26 1.17
N ARG A 22 -4.81 3.37 2.46
CA ARG A 22 -3.84 4.36 2.93
C ARG A 22 -2.56 4.22 2.09
N THR A 23 -2.13 5.33 1.50
CA THR A 23 -0.83 5.38 0.84
C THR A 23 0.27 5.54 1.87
N TYR A 24 1.27 4.67 1.84
CA TYR A 24 2.46 4.75 2.70
C TYR A 24 3.63 5.35 1.93
N THR A 25 4.39 6.24 2.55
CA THR A 25 5.63 6.74 1.96
C THR A 25 6.75 5.70 2.07
N VAL A 26 7.80 5.89 1.28
CA VAL A 26 9.01 5.05 1.36
C VAL A 26 9.61 5.12 2.78
N GLU A 27 9.63 6.30 3.39
CA GLU A 27 10.19 6.52 4.72
C GLU A 27 9.40 5.80 5.81
N GLU A 28 8.07 5.82 5.74
CA GLU A 28 7.22 5.07 6.68
C GLU A 28 7.49 3.56 6.58
N LEU A 29 7.65 3.04 5.36
CA LEU A 29 7.93 1.63 5.12
C LEU A 29 9.35 1.22 5.54
N VAL A 30 10.34 2.11 5.37
CA VAL A 30 11.71 1.87 5.87
C VAL A 30 11.76 1.89 7.39
N ALA A 31 10.92 2.69 8.04
CA ALA A 31 10.87 2.80 9.50
C ALA A 31 10.18 1.59 10.17
N ASP A 32 9.34 0.85 9.44
CA ASP A 32 8.60 -0.31 9.95
C ASP A 32 8.72 -1.51 9.00
N GLU A 33 9.68 -2.39 9.31
CA GLU A 33 9.96 -3.59 8.50
C GLU A 33 8.79 -4.59 8.50
N ALA A 34 7.98 -4.63 9.57
CA ALA A 34 6.81 -5.50 9.64
C ALA A 34 5.70 -5.00 8.70
N LEU A 35 5.46 -3.69 8.69
CA LEU A 35 4.56 -3.05 7.73
C LEU A 35 5.03 -3.29 6.28
N LEU A 36 6.32 -3.06 6.00
CA LEU A 36 6.91 -3.30 4.68
C LEU A 36 6.71 -4.75 4.21
N SER A 37 7.00 -5.72 5.08
CA SER A 37 6.82 -7.14 4.77
C SER A 37 5.36 -7.46 4.43
N GLY A 38 4.41 -6.91 5.19
CA GLY A 38 2.98 -7.05 4.91
C GLY A 38 2.57 -6.47 3.56
N VAL A 39 3.06 -5.28 3.21
CA VAL A 39 2.78 -4.64 1.91
C VAL A 39 3.39 -5.46 0.77
N ILE A 40 4.65 -5.90 0.86
CA ILE A 40 5.29 -6.73 -0.16
C ILE A 40 4.54 -8.05 -0.37
N ALA A 41 4.08 -8.69 0.70
CA ALA A 41 3.30 -9.92 0.60
C ALA A 41 1.98 -9.68 -0.16
N LYS A 42 1.27 -8.57 0.13
CA LYS A 42 0.07 -8.18 -0.62
C LYS A 42 0.36 -7.94 -2.11
N CYS A 43 1.46 -7.26 -2.42
CA CYS A 43 1.89 -6.97 -3.79
C CYS A 43 2.20 -8.24 -4.60
N ARG A 44 2.95 -9.18 -4.00
CA ARG A 44 3.33 -10.44 -4.65
C ARG A 44 2.17 -11.40 -4.88
N ASN A 45 1.18 -11.38 -3.99
CA ASN A 45 0.00 -12.23 -4.09
C ASN A 45 -0.98 -11.75 -5.18
N ASN A 46 -0.82 -10.54 -5.71
CA ASN A 46 -1.68 -9.96 -6.74
C ASN A 46 -0.85 -9.26 -7.84
N PRO A 47 -0.10 -10.01 -8.66
CA PRO A 47 0.84 -9.44 -9.63
C PRO A 47 0.17 -8.64 -10.78
N GLY A 48 -1.16 -8.65 -10.88
CA GLY A 48 -1.91 -7.81 -11.81
C GLY A 48 -2.05 -6.37 -11.31
N GLU A 49 -3.28 -5.95 -11.06
CA GLU A 49 -3.70 -4.57 -10.73
C GLU A 49 -2.95 -3.92 -9.55
N PHE A 50 -2.38 -4.72 -8.64
CA PHE A 50 -1.68 -4.19 -7.46
C PHE A 50 -0.21 -3.88 -7.69
N SER A 51 0.46 -4.50 -8.68
CA SER A 51 1.90 -4.29 -8.92
C SER A 51 2.24 -2.82 -9.24
N ASP A 52 1.34 -2.11 -9.93
CA ASP A 52 1.51 -0.69 -10.27
C ASP A 52 0.91 0.29 -9.25
N THR A 53 0.35 -0.21 -8.13
CA THR A 53 -0.16 0.69 -7.08
C THR A 53 0.96 1.47 -6.41
N THR A 54 0.65 2.67 -5.93
CA THR A 54 1.63 3.52 -5.24
C THR A 54 2.28 2.81 -4.05
N ASN A 55 1.52 2.00 -3.31
CA ASN A 55 2.04 1.24 -2.17
C ASN A 55 3.05 0.17 -2.58
N CYS A 56 2.81 -0.55 -3.68
CA CYS A 56 3.75 -1.57 -4.16
C CYS A 56 5.03 -0.94 -4.70
N ARG A 57 4.93 0.16 -5.44
CA ARG A 57 6.09 0.93 -5.90
C ARG A 57 6.92 1.48 -4.75
N ASN A 58 6.27 2.00 -3.70
CA ASN A 58 6.96 2.51 -2.52
C ASN A 58 7.60 1.39 -1.70
N ALA A 59 6.96 0.21 -1.61
CA ALA A 59 7.50 -0.96 -0.94
C ALA A 59 8.75 -1.51 -1.63
N GLU A 60 8.75 -1.60 -2.97
CA GLU A 60 9.94 -1.99 -3.73
C GLU A 60 11.10 -1.01 -3.54
N ALA A 61 10.82 0.30 -3.56
CA ALA A 61 11.83 1.32 -3.30
C ALA A 61 12.39 1.22 -1.87
N ALA A 62 11.53 0.97 -0.87
CA ALA A 62 11.92 0.78 0.52
C ALA A 62 12.82 -0.46 0.70
N ASP A 63 12.45 -1.62 0.13
CA ASP A 63 13.27 -2.84 0.17
C ASP A 63 14.65 -2.62 -0.46
N GLY A 64 14.69 -1.98 -1.63
CA GLY A 64 15.93 -1.62 -2.32
C GLY A 64 16.83 -0.72 -1.45
N LYS A 65 16.26 0.30 -0.80
CA LYS A 65 16.99 1.20 0.09
C LYS A 65 17.57 0.45 1.30
N MET A 66 16.76 -0.38 1.97
CA MET A 66 17.23 -1.18 3.11
C MET A 66 18.35 -2.15 2.74
N ARG A 67 18.27 -2.77 1.56
CA ARG A 67 19.33 -3.64 1.02
C ARG A 67 20.62 -2.87 0.78
N LEU A 68 20.55 -1.69 0.17
CA LEU A 68 21.72 -0.82 -0.05
C LEU A 68 22.36 -0.38 1.28
N ASP A 69 21.56 0.01 2.26
CA ASP A 69 22.06 0.44 3.57
C ASP A 69 22.71 -0.72 4.34
N ARG A 70 22.16 -1.94 4.23
CA ARG A 70 22.78 -3.15 4.79
C ARG A 70 24.15 -3.41 4.15
N MET A 71 24.26 -3.28 2.83
CA MET A 71 25.54 -3.44 2.12
C MET A 71 26.56 -2.36 2.52
N ARG A 72 26.14 -1.10 2.68
CA ARG A 72 27.03 -0.03 3.16
C ARG A 72 27.56 -0.30 4.56
N ARG A 73 26.70 -0.77 5.47
CA ARG A 73 27.09 -1.14 6.84
C ARG A 73 28.07 -2.32 6.87
N SER A 74 27.92 -3.30 5.97
CA SER A 74 28.83 -4.44 5.90
C SER A 74 30.20 -4.12 5.30
N SER A 75 30.30 -3.10 4.44
CA SER A 75 31.53 -2.75 3.72
C SER A 75 32.38 -1.68 4.40
N GLY A 76 31.88 -1.04 5.46
CA GLY A 76 32.58 0.03 6.20
C GLY A 76 33.31 -0.43 7.46
N GLY A 77 33.75 -1.69 7.50
CA GLY A 77 34.53 -2.28 8.60
C GLY A 77 35.98 -1.82 8.65
#